data_AF-A0A3S3NB85-F1
#
_entry.id   AF-A0A3S3NB85-F1
#
_cell.length_a   1.000
_cell.length_b   1.000
_cell.length_c   1.000
_cell.angle_alpha   90.00
_cell.angle_beta   90.00
_cell.angle_gamma   90.00
#
_symmetry.space_group_name_H-M   'P 1'
#
loop_
_entity.id
_entity.type
_entity.pdbx_description
1 polymer ?
#
loop_
_entity_poly.entity_id
_entity_poly.type
_entity_poly.pdbx_seq_one_letter_code
_entity_poly.pdbx_strand_id
1 'polypeptide(L)'
;MSTTFFAQRSANILSHTCSFEIDKESPFGESISGGNLSCSETVDRWYRQKKRFKNSKQKSGGLYTQIIWKKTKFLGCGVAPHCKLRFITVCLYYPPGNVKDEYEQNV
;
A
#
# COMPACT_ATOMS: atom_id res chain seq x y z
N MET A 1 10.10 -17.52 -0.24
CA MET A 1 8.87 -16.93 0.35
C MET A 1 8.36 -15.84 -0.59
N SER A 2 7.04 -15.68 -0.74
CA SER A 2 6.42 -14.72 -1.65
C SER A 2 6.08 -13.38 -0.98
N THR A 3 5.90 -12.32 -1.77
CA THR A 3 5.36 -11.02 -1.31
C THR A 3 4.04 -11.17 -0.55
N THR A 4 3.18 -12.11 -0.96
CA THR A 4 1.90 -12.42 -0.29
C THR A 4 2.11 -12.92 1.14
N PHE A 5 3.11 -13.77 1.37
CA PHE A 5 3.43 -14.25 2.72
C PHE A 5 3.79 -13.10 3.66
N PHE A 6 4.66 -12.19 3.20
CA PHE A 6 5.05 -11.02 3.98
C PHE A 6 3.88 -10.07 4.21
N ALA A 7 3.04 -9.83 3.19
CA ALA A 7 1.88 -8.95 3.32
C ALA A 7 0.85 -9.48 4.33
N GLN A 8 0.57 -10.80 4.32
CA GLN A 8 -0.31 -11.42 5.31
C GLN A 8 0.29 -11.37 6.72
N ARG A 9 1.62 -11.56 6.84
CA ARG A 9 2.31 -11.40 8.13
C ARG A 9 2.17 -9.97 8.66
N SER A 10 2.38 -8.95 7.84
CA SER A 10 2.17 -7.55 8.24
C SER A 10 0.72 -7.27 8.65
N ALA A 11 -0.26 -7.75 7.87
CA ALA A 11 -1.68 -7.61 8.22
C ALA A 11 -2.01 -8.25 9.57
N ASN A 12 -1.46 -9.44 9.85
CA ASN A 12 -1.62 -10.11 11.14
C ASN A 12 -0.96 -9.31 12.27
N ILE A 13 0.23 -8.73 12.07
CA ILE A 13 0.88 -7.89 13.09
C ILE A 13 -0.03 -6.70 13.43
N LEU A 14 -0.44 -5.91 12.43
CA LEU A 14 -1.31 -4.74 12.62
C LEU A 14 -2.65 -5.11 13.28
N SER A 15 -3.18 -6.28 12.94
CA SER A 15 -4.38 -6.86 13.59
C SER A 15 -4.17 -7.09 15.09
N HIS A 16 -3.07 -7.75 15.48
CA HIS A 16 -2.80 -8.11 16.88
C HIS A 16 -2.40 -6.90 17.71
N THR A 17 -1.63 -5.97 17.15
CA THR A 17 -1.18 -4.75 17.84
C THR A 17 -2.23 -3.64 17.81
N CYS A 18 -3.34 -3.84 17.10
CA CYS A 18 -4.40 -2.83 16.97
C CYS A 18 -3.88 -1.48 16.43
N SER A 19 -2.91 -1.55 15.50
CA SER A 19 -2.21 -0.38 14.96
C SER A 19 -2.51 -0.13 13.47
N PHE A 20 -2.30 1.11 13.05
CA PHE A 20 -2.47 1.55 11.66
C PHE A 20 -1.24 2.35 11.23
N GLU A 21 -0.11 1.65 11.07
CA GLU A 21 1.18 2.25 10.77
C GLU A 21 1.89 1.45 9.69
N ILE A 22 2.68 2.15 8.88
CA ILE A 22 3.51 1.51 7.87
C ILE A 22 4.87 1.12 8.45
N ASP A 23 5.40 -0.03 8.03
CA ASP A 23 6.77 -0.42 8.38
C ASP A 23 7.78 0.34 7.52
N LYS A 24 8.50 1.29 8.13
CA LYS A 24 9.47 2.15 7.45
C LYS A 24 10.82 1.48 7.21
N GLU A 25 11.13 0.41 7.94
CA GLU A 25 12.36 -0.36 7.81
C GLU A 25 12.20 -1.52 6.81
N SER A 26 10.96 -1.76 6.38
CA SER A 26 10.63 -2.75 5.37
C SER A 26 11.33 -2.46 4.03
N PRO A 27 11.90 -3.48 3.35
CA PRO A 27 12.43 -3.33 2.01
C PRO A 27 11.34 -3.21 0.93
N PHE A 28 10.07 -3.32 1.32
CA PHE A 28 8.92 -3.26 0.42
C PHE A 28 8.29 -1.86 0.40
N GLY A 29 7.72 -1.48 -0.74
CA GLY A 29 6.71 -0.43 -0.74
C GLY A 29 5.48 -0.96 -0.02
N GLU A 30 4.73 -0.12 0.68
CA GLU A 30 3.57 -0.55 1.46
C GLU A 30 2.35 0.35 1.22
N SER A 31 1.17 -0.27 1.13
CA SER A 31 -0.11 0.42 1.11
C SER A 31 -1.08 -0.27 2.06
N ILE A 32 -1.65 0.49 3.00
CA ILE A 32 -2.60 -0.02 3.98
C ILE A 32 -3.98 0.64 3.83
N SER A 33 -5.02 -0.12 4.12
CA SER A 33 -6.40 0.40 4.21
C SER A 33 -7.18 -0.30 5.30
N GLY A 34 -7.97 0.47 6.04
CA GLY A 34 -8.91 -0.05 7.02
C GLY A 34 -10.36 0.07 6.55
N GLY A 35 -11.19 -0.86 6.99
CA GLY A 35 -12.63 -0.81 6.80
C GLY A 35 -13.23 -2.13 6.29
N ASN A 36 -14.55 -2.15 6.18
CA ASN A 36 -15.29 -3.25 5.57
C ASN A 36 -15.32 -3.12 4.04
N LEU A 37 -14.19 -3.35 3.40
CA LEU A 37 -14.03 -3.18 1.95
C LEU A 37 -13.63 -4.51 1.31
N SER A 38 -14.15 -4.75 0.12
CA SER A 38 -13.57 -5.73 -0.79
C SER A 38 -12.18 -5.30 -1.25
N CYS A 39 -11.42 -6.25 -1.81
CA CYS A 39 -10.12 -5.96 -2.40
C CYS A 39 -10.22 -4.91 -3.52
N SER A 40 -11.24 -4.98 -4.38
CA SER A 40 -11.47 -4.01 -5.46
C SER A 40 -11.76 -2.62 -4.92
N GLU A 41 -12.62 -2.49 -3.91
CA GLU A 41 -12.92 -1.18 -3.31
C GLU A 41 -11.70 -0.56 -2.62
N THR A 42 -10.85 -1.40 -2.04
CA THR A 42 -9.58 -0.97 -1.42
C THR A 42 -8.63 -0.39 -2.47
N VAL A 43 -8.42 -1.09 -3.59
CA VAL A 43 -7.57 -0.61 -4.68
C VAL A 43 -8.18 0.63 -5.34
N ASP A 44 -9.49 0.66 -5.56
CA ASP A 44 -10.20 1.84 -6.09
C ASP A 44 -10.03 3.06 -5.20
N ARG A 45 -10.10 2.89 -3.88
CA ARG A 45 -9.86 3.97 -2.91
C ARG A 45 -8.45 4.55 -3.06
N TRP A 46 -7.44 3.71 -3.24
CA TRP A 46 -6.07 4.16 -3.50
C TRP A 46 -5.96 4.85 -4.86
N TYR A 47 -6.56 4.28 -5.90
CA TYR A 47 -6.54 4.82 -7.27
C TYR A 47 -7.18 6.21 -7.37
N ARG A 48 -8.28 6.46 -6.66
CA ARG A 48 -8.98 7.76 -6.64
C ARG A 48 -8.10 8.92 -6.15
N GLN A 49 -6.98 8.64 -5.46
CA GLN A 49 -6.00 9.67 -5.09
C GLN A 49 -5.28 10.29 -6.31
N LYS A 50 -5.43 9.73 -7.52
CA LYS A 50 -5.01 10.31 -8.81
C LYS A 50 -5.35 11.79 -8.96
N LYS A 51 -6.55 12.20 -8.54
CA LYS A 51 -7.00 13.60 -8.63
C LYS A 51 -6.09 14.53 -7.80
N ARG A 52 -5.75 14.12 -6.58
CA ARG A 52 -4.83 14.86 -5.70
C ARG A 52 -3.43 14.91 -6.29
N PHE A 53 -2.95 13.77 -6.82
CA PHE A 53 -1.65 13.71 -7.47
C PHE A 53 -1.55 14.64 -8.68
N LYS A 54 -2.56 14.67 -9.56
CA LYS A 54 -2.59 15.57 -10.72
C LYS A 54 -2.54 17.04 -10.33
N ASN A 55 -3.28 17.43 -9.30
CA ASN A 55 -3.39 18.82 -8.86
C ASN A 55 -2.21 19.29 -7.99
N SER A 56 -1.34 18.39 -7.57
CA SER A 56 -0.17 18.76 -6.77
C SER A 56 0.93 19.40 -7.62
N LYS A 57 1.46 20.53 -7.13
CA LYS A 57 2.65 21.20 -7.67
C LYS A 57 3.93 20.39 -7.46
N GLN A 58 3.98 19.61 -6.38
CA GLN A 58 5.04 18.64 -6.13
C GLN A 58 4.46 17.24 -6.29
N LYS A 59 4.94 16.46 -7.27
CA LYS A 59 4.56 15.05 -7.40
C LYS A 59 5.25 14.28 -6.26
N SER A 60 4.55 14.14 -5.13
CA SER A 60 5.01 13.39 -3.97
C SER A 60 4.28 12.07 -3.84
N GLY A 61 4.89 11.16 -3.09
CA GLY A 61 4.42 9.79 -2.91
C GLY A 61 3.02 9.68 -2.31
N GLY A 62 2.35 8.59 -2.63
CA GLY A 62 1.05 8.24 -2.08
C GLY A 62 0.61 6.86 -2.54
N LEU A 63 -0.60 6.49 -2.13
CA LEU A 63 -1.15 5.17 -2.44
C LEU A 63 -1.41 5.01 -3.94
N TYR A 64 -1.79 6.10 -4.63
CA TYR A 64 -1.97 6.10 -6.10
C TYR A 64 -0.66 5.84 -6.86
N THR A 65 0.42 6.55 -6.53
CA THR A 65 1.69 6.39 -7.27
C THR A 65 2.33 5.04 -6.99
N GLN A 66 2.13 4.47 -5.79
CA GLN A 66 2.59 3.14 -5.44
C GLN A 66 1.94 2.03 -6.31
N ILE A 67 0.63 2.12 -6.57
CA ILE A 67 -0.09 1.08 -7.32
C ILE A 67 0.21 1.09 -8.83
N ILE A 68 0.65 2.23 -9.39
CA ILE A 68 0.96 2.36 -10.82
C ILE A 68 2.46 2.36 -11.11
N TRP A 69 3.30 2.14 -10.09
CA TRP A 69 4.75 2.30 -10.20
C TRP A 69 5.37 1.30 -11.19
N LYS A 70 5.85 1.80 -12.34
CA LYS A 70 6.34 0.98 -13.47
C LYS A 70 7.42 -0.04 -13.10
N LYS A 71 8.36 0.34 -12.23
CA LYS A 71 9.47 -0.55 -11.81
C LYS A 71 9.02 -1.67 -10.88
N THR A 72 7.90 -1.55 -10.18
CA THR A 72 7.41 -2.62 -9.30
C THR A 72 7.08 -3.87 -10.13
N LYS A 73 7.56 -5.04 -9.69
CA LYS A 73 7.42 -6.33 -10.38
C LYS A 73 6.62 -7.36 -9.59
N PHE A 74 6.63 -7.24 -8.28
CA PHE A 74 5.97 -8.17 -7.38
C PHE A 74 5.02 -7.41 -6.47
N LEU A 75 3.83 -7.97 -6.33
CA LEU A 75 2.77 -7.50 -5.46
C LEU A 75 2.31 -8.67 -4.60
N GLY A 76 2.03 -8.41 -3.34
CA GLY A 76 1.33 -9.36 -2.47
C GLY A 76 0.47 -8.60 -1.50
N CYS A 77 -0.74 -9.10 -1.22
CA CYS A 77 -1.65 -8.47 -0.28
C CYS A 77 -2.09 -9.47 0.78
N GLY A 78 -2.34 -8.95 1.98
CA GLY A 78 -2.86 -9.68 3.12
C GLY A 78 -4.00 -8.92 3.76
N VAL A 79 -4.95 -9.65 4.33
CA VAL A 79 -6.11 -9.07 5.02
C VAL A 79 -6.27 -9.77 6.36
N ALA A 80 -6.53 -8.99 7.40
CA ALA A 80 -6.78 -9.52 8.74
C ALA A 80 -7.92 -8.73 9.42
N PRO A 81 -8.63 -9.32 10.40
CA PRO A 81 -9.53 -8.56 11.26
C PRO A 81 -8.79 -7.41 11.96
N HIS A 82 -9.46 -6.34 12.33
CA HIS A 82 -8.83 -5.24 13.07
C HIS A 82 -9.75 -4.76 14.19
N CYS A 83 -9.19 -4.58 15.38
CA CYS A 83 -9.87 -4.19 16.62
C CYS A 83 -10.85 -3.01 16.47
N LYS A 84 -10.52 -2.03 15.61
CA LYS A 84 -11.29 -0.78 15.41
C LYS A 84 -11.83 -0.58 14.00
N LEU A 85 -11.24 -1.25 13.01
CA LEU A 85 -11.49 -0.96 11.58
C LEU A 85 -12.29 -2.08 10.90
N ARG A 86 -12.70 -3.10 11.65
CA ARG A 86 -13.25 -4.38 11.18
C ARG A 86 -12.24 -5.24 10.43
N PHE A 87 -11.61 -4.69 9.39
CA PHE A 87 -10.50 -5.32 8.68
C PHE A 87 -9.38 -4.32 8.41
N ILE A 88 -8.16 -4.84 8.32
CA ILE A 88 -6.97 -4.16 7.81
C ILE A 88 -6.49 -4.92 6.57
N THR A 89 -6.26 -4.20 5.48
CA THR A 89 -5.64 -4.70 4.25
C THR A 89 -4.26 -4.09 4.12
N VAL A 90 -3.26 -4.92 3.85
CA VAL A 90 -1.87 -4.53 3.59
C VAL A 90 -1.46 -5.07 2.24
N CYS A 91 -0.90 -4.23 1.37
CA CYS A 91 -0.27 -4.65 0.13
C CYS A 91 1.20 -4.22 0.11
N LEU A 92 2.08 -5.16 -0.25
CA LEU A 92 3.52 -4.98 -0.37
C LEU A 92 3.97 -5.04 -1.83
N TYR A 93 4.91 -4.17 -2.18
CA TYR A 93 5.39 -3.94 -3.55
C TYR A 93 6.91 -4.10 -3.61
N TYR A 94 7.43 -4.83 -4.59
CA TYR A 94 8.88 -4.98 -4.82
C TYR A 94 9.25 -4.92 -6.30
N PRO A 95 10.30 -4.17 -6.71
CA PRO A 95 10.95 -3.09 -5.97
C PRO A 95 9.95 -2.04 -5.44
N PRO A 96 10.30 -1.32 -4.35
CA PRO A 96 9.41 -0.33 -3.74
C PRO A 96 9.10 0.80 -4.72
N GLY A 97 7.91 1.38 -4.58
CA GLY A 97 7.53 2.59 -5.30
C GLY A 97 7.85 3.84 -4.50
N ASN A 98 7.41 4.99 -5.00
CA ASN A 98 7.54 6.28 -4.32
C ASN A 98 8.98 6.71 -4.00
N VAL A 99 9.96 6.15 -4.71
CA VAL A 99 11.37 6.52 -4.58
C VAL A 99 11.57 7.94 -5.07
N LYS A 100 12.23 8.76 -4.24
CA LYS A 100 12.53 10.16 -4.58
C LYS A 100 13.32 10.21 -5.89
N ASP A 101 13.04 11.22 -6.71
CA ASP A 101 13.72 11.48 -8.00
C ASP A 101 13.47 10.43 -9.10
N GLU A 102 12.57 9.45 -8.88
CA GLU A 102 12.23 8.42 -9.87
C GLU A 102 10.81 8.56 -10.47
N TYR A 103 10.06 9.59 -10.10
CA TYR A 103 8.64 9.71 -10.46
C TYR A 103 8.40 9.84 -11.97
N GLU A 104 9.23 10.60 -12.69
CA GLU A 104 9.06 10.82 -14.14
C GLU A 104 9.15 9.54 -14.96
N GLN A 105 9.92 8.55 -14.48
CA GLN A 105 10.13 7.29 -15.19
C GLN A 105 9.08 6.23 -14.81
N ASN A 106 8.38 6.42 -13.69
CA ASN A 106 7.59 5.37 -13.05
C ASN A 106 6.08 5.64 -12.95
N VAL A 107 5.62 6.88 -13.16
CA VAL A 107 4.23 7.31 -12.95
C VAL A 107 3.59 7.84 -14.22
#